data_AF-A0A387FP03-F1
#
_entry.id   AF-A0A387FP03-F1
#
_cell.length_a   1.000
_cell.length_b   1.000
_cell.length_c   1.000
_cell.angle_alpha   90.00
_cell.angle_beta   90.00
_cell.angle_gamma   90.00
#
_symmetry.space_group_name_H-M   'P 1'
#
loop_
_entity.id
_entity.type
_entity.pdbx_description
1 polymer ?
#
loop_
_entity_poly.entity_id
_entity_poly.type
_entity_poly.pdbx_seq_one_letter_code
_entity_poly.pdbx_strand_id
1 'polypeptide(L)'
;MTAKPQNRVFGKQKRQHTIIVASGDTVRHMTVRPWMTALAVCIVGVFSIGYLLATSYLVLRDDLIGATMARQARMQYDYEDRIAALRAQVDRVTSRQLLDQQVVEEKVDKLMEQQQALSSRHGKLDALLDRAENSGLMNKDAPPGASAAAAKGDHADKGDHAELTGGLKSIEKLLSSGRPADATPDNSTLAYVPAPETVADRADRVFSRVTLSLKHIEQDQLTRVQHLTTGASETADDIQSIMQNVGVKVPTVMASADIKGNDPASDDGGVGGPYVAPENVDQFDQSMADLDTALTRLETVRGAAESLPFRNPAPGKLITSPFGNRKDPFFGKLALHTGTDFHFGPGEKVKATAPGRVVSAGWAGGYGNMVEIDHGDGISTRYGHMAEILVKVGDTVKTGDSIGLAGSTGRSTGTHLHYEVRENGRPIDPMYFINAGSKLASYINGLSTISPREL
;
A
#
# COMPACT_ATOMS: atom_id res chain seq x y z
N MET A 1 56.53 47.22 -130.56
CA MET A 1 57.11 48.57 -130.41
C MET A 1 56.46 49.22 -129.19
N THR A 2 57.04 49.20 -127.99
CA THR A 2 58.12 50.09 -127.49
C THR A 2 57.80 51.58 -127.53
N ALA A 3 57.30 52.14 -126.41
CA ALA A 3 57.67 53.47 -125.91
C ALA A 3 57.14 53.69 -124.48
N LYS A 4 57.99 54.17 -123.58
CA LYS A 4 57.64 54.71 -122.25
C LYS A 4 57.97 56.20 -122.23
N PRO A 5 56.97 57.09 -122.20
CA PRO A 5 57.04 58.37 -121.47
C PRO A 5 55.68 58.74 -120.81
N GLN A 6 55.54 59.65 -119.85
CA GLN A 6 56.48 60.30 -118.92
C GLN A 6 55.70 60.75 -117.65
N ASN A 7 56.34 61.42 -116.68
CA ASN A 7 55.74 61.85 -115.42
C ASN A 7 54.87 63.12 -115.57
N ARG A 8 53.63 63.15 -115.04
CA ARG A 8 52.92 64.41 -114.72
C ARG A 8 52.08 64.30 -113.45
N VAL A 9 52.54 65.01 -112.41
CA VAL A 9 51.78 65.29 -111.19
C VAL A 9 50.67 66.28 -111.52
N PHE A 10 49.41 65.92 -111.23
CA PHE A 10 48.30 66.87 -111.15
C PHE A 10 47.54 66.68 -109.84
N GLY A 11 47.76 67.61 -108.90
CA GLY A 11 47.03 67.64 -107.64
C GLY A 11 45.56 68.02 -107.87
N LYS A 12 44.63 67.16 -107.42
CA LYS A 12 43.21 67.52 -107.36
C LYS A 12 43.04 68.65 -106.34
N GLN A 13 42.70 69.85 -106.81
CA GLN A 13 42.41 71.00 -105.95
C GLN A 13 41.28 70.67 -104.98
N LYS A 14 41.53 70.81 -103.67
CA LYS A 14 40.49 70.73 -102.63
C LYS A 14 39.58 71.95 -102.74
N ARG A 15 38.35 71.76 -103.24
CA ARG A 15 37.28 72.78 -103.16
C ARG A 15 36.97 73.08 -101.70
N GLN A 16 37.39 74.24 -101.22
CA GLN A 16 37.08 74.71 -99.86
C GLN A 16 35.60 75.11 -99.81
N HIS A 17 34.85 74.53 -98.89
CA HIS A 17 33.44 74.85 -98.71
C HIS A 17 33.34 75.98 -97.68
N THR A 18 32.82 77.13 -98.12
CA THR A 18 32.65 78.33 -97.29
C THR A 18 31.19 78.44 -96.91
N ILE A 19 30.91 78.44 -95.60
CA ILE A 19 29.57 78.72 -95.08
C ILE A 19 29.52 80.21 -94.76
N ILE A 20 28.57 80.92 -95.39
CA ILE A 20 28.33 82.34 -95.17
C ILE A 20 27.10 82.43 -94.27
N VAL A 21 27.28 82.96 -93.05
CA VAL A 21 26.17 83.27 -92.15
C VAL A 21 26.07 84.78 -92.07
N ALA A 22 25.00 85.33 -92.65
CA ALA A 22 24.66 86.75 -92.57
C ALA A 22 23.62 86.94 -91.47
N SER A 23 23.88 87.87 -90.54
CA SER A 23 22.93 88.31 -89.52
C SER A 23 23.08 89.82 -89.34
N GLY A 24 22.08 90.57 -89.84
CA GLY A 24 22.13 92.03 -89.92
C GLY A 24 23.34 92.56 -90.71
N ASP A 25 23.79 93.76 -90.36
CA ASP A 25 24.88 94.49 -91.04
C ASP A 25 26.29 93.91 -90.82
N THR A 26 26.43 92.72 -90.24
CA THR A 26 27.74 92.06 -90.05
C THR A 26 27.80 90.70 -90.75
N VAL A 27 28.64 90.61 -91.78
CA VAL A 27 28.91 89.35 -92.49
C VAL A 27 30.19 88.71 -91.94
N ARG A 28 30.03 87.63 -91.17
CA ARG A 28 31.17 86.83 -90.67
C ARG A 28 31.36 85.60 -91.55
N HIS A 29 32.52 85.49 -92.18
CA HIS A 29 32.91 84.32 -92.98
C HIS A 29 33.75 83.36 -92.14
N MET A 30 33.44 82.06 -92.19
CA MET A 30 34.18 81.03 -91.44
C MET A 30 34.58 79.90 -92.39
N THR A 31 35.89 79.69 -92.54
CA THR A 31 36.44 78.72 -93.50
C THR A 31 36.56 77.33 -92.87
N VAL A 32 35.64 76.43 -93.21
CA VAL A 32 35.64 75.08 -92.63
C VAL A 32 36.65 74.21 -93.38
N ARG A 33 37.80 73.92 -92.75
CA ARG A 33 38.80 73.00 -93.29
C ARG A 33 38.34 71.54 -93.10
N PRO A 34 38.63 70.60 -94.03
CA PRO A 34 38.18 69.20 -93.92
C PRO A 34 38.64 68.44 -92.65
N TRP A 35 39.70 68.92 -92.00
CA TRP A 35 40.14 68.44 -90.69
C TRP A 35 39.13 68.77 -89.58
N MET A 36 38.52 69.96 -89.63
CA MET A 36 37.57 70.41 -88.59
C MET A 36 36.27 69.61 -88.64
N THR A 37 35.77 69.25 -89.83
CA THR A 37 34.59 68.37 -89.96
C THR A 37 34.90 66.97 -89.46
N ALA A 38 36.08 66.41 -89.75
CA ALA A 38 36.50 65.13 -89.20
C ALA A 38 36.59 65.16 -87.66
N LEU A 39 37.15 66.23 -87.10
CA LEU A 39 37.27 66.42 -85.65
C LEU A 39 35.87 66.57 -84.99
N ALA A 40 34.96 67.33 -85.60
CA ALA A 40 33.58 67.46 -85.12
C ALA A 40 32.82 66.12 -85.16
N VAL A 41 32.98 65.35 -86.24
CA VAL A 41 32.39 64.00 -86.37
C VAL A 41 32.98 63.03 -85.34
N CYS A 42 34.29 63.10 -85.07
CA CYS A 42 34.90 62.33 -83.97
C CYS A 42 34.35 62.75 -82.60
N ILE A 43 34.19 64.05 -82.32
CA ILE A 43 33.61 64.52 -81.06
C ILE A 43 32.17 64.00 -80.91
N VAL A 44 31.32 64.18 -81.93
CA VAL A 44 29.94 63.68 -81.89
C VAL A 44 29.91 62.16 -81.75
N GLY A 45 30.79 61.43 -82.46
CA GLY A 45 30.91 59.98 -82.33
C GLY A 45 31.29 59.53 -80.92
N VAL A 46 32.27 60.19 -80.28
CA VAL A 46 32.66 59.92 -78.89
C VAL A 46 31.52 60.21 -77.91
N PHE A 47 30.79 61.33 -78.08
CA PHE A 47 29.62 61.62 -77.25
C PHE A 47 28.47 60.64 -77.47
N SER A 48 28.20 60.21 -78.71
CA SER A 48 27.17 59.21 -79.02
C SER A 48 27.52 57.83 -78.46
N ILE A 49 28.79 57.40 -78.57
CA ILE A 49 29.28 56.15 -77.97
C ILE A 49 29.21 56.25 -76.45
N GLY A 50 29.64 57.36 -75.85
CA GLY A 50 29.55 57.60 -74.41
C GLY A 50 28.10 57.58 -73.90
N TYR A 51 27.17 58.19 -74.64
CA TYR A 51 25.74 58.14 -74.33
C TYR A 51 25.18 56.72 -74.39
N LEU A 52 25.47 55.96 -75.45
CA LEU A 52 25.03 54.56 -75.59
C LEU A 52 25.64 53.64 -74.52
N LEU A 53 26.90 53.84 -74.15
CA LEU A 53 27.54 53.11 -73.05
C LEU A 53 26.92 53.47 -71.70
N ALA A 54 26.59 54.75 -71.46
CA ALA A 54 25.95 55.19 -70.23
C ALA A 54 24.52 54.64 -70.09
N THR A 55 23.70 54.66 -71.15
CA THR A 55 22.36 54.07 -71.12
C THR A 55 22.41 52.55 -71.00
N SER A 56 23.33 51.88 -71.68
CA SER A 56 23.57 50.44 -71.52
C SER A 56 23.99 50.08 -70.09
N TYR A 57 24.93 50.83 -69.50
CA TYR A 57 25.34 50.64 -68.11
C TYR A 57 24.19 50.84 -67.11
N LEU A 58 23.35 51.86 -67.29
CA LEU A 58 22.20 52.10 -66.41
C LEU A 58 21.18 50.95 -66.47
N VAL A 59 20.80 50.48 -67.65
CA VAL A 59 19.88 49.33 -67.80
C VAL A 59 20.50 48.08 -67.17
N LEU A 60 21.77 47.76 -67.49
CA LEU A 60 22.45 46.59 -66.93
C LEU A 60 22.60 46.68 -65.40
N ARG A 61 22.80 47.89 -64.85
CA ARG A 61 22.89 48.16 -63.41
C ARG A 61 21.56 47.96 -62.73
N ASP A 62 20.47 48.48 -63.29
CA ASP A 62 19.14 48.37 -62.69
C ASP A 62 18.63 46.91 -62.73
N ASP A 63 18.91 46.16 -63.80
CA ASP A 63 18.67 44.71 -63.85
C ASP A 63 19.52 43.94 -62.81
N LEU A 64 20.80 44.30 -62.65
CA LEU A 64 21.70 43.64 -61.68
C LEU A 64 21.31 43.95 -60.22
N ILE A 65 20.94 45.20 -59.92
CA ILE A 65 20.44 45.60 -58.60
C ILE A 65 19.08 44.95 -58.33
N GLY A 66 18.18 44.92 -59.32
CA GLY A 66 16.89 44.24 -59.21
C GLY A 66 17.04 42.74 -58.95
N ALA A 67 17.92 42.06 -59.70
CA ALA A 67 18.19 40.64 -59.54
C ALA A 67 18.87 40.30 -58.19
N THR A 68 19.75 41.17 -57.67
CA THR A 68 20.39 40.96 -56.36
C THR A 68 19.44 41.27 -55.20
N MET A 69 18.67 42.36 -55.25
CA MET A 69 17.63 42.66 -54.26
C MET A 69 16.53 41.60 -54.23
N ALA A 70 16.06 41.11 -55.39
CA ALA A 70 15.09 40.02 -55.45
C ALA A 70 15.63 38.71 -54.85
N ARG A 71 16.94 38.45 -54.99
CA ARG A 71 17.60 37.29 -54.37
C ARG A 71 17.75 37.47 -52.86
N GLN A 72 18.13 38.66 -52.38
CA GLN A 72 18.19 38.96 -50.95
C GLN A 72 16.81 38.88 -50.29
N ALA A 73 15.77 39.44 -50.92
CA ALA A 73 14.39 39.35 -50.44
C ALA A 73 13.91 37.90 -50.33
N ARG A 74 14.15 37.05 -51.35
CA ARG A 74 13.82 35.61 -51.27
C ARG A 74 14.56 34.89 -50.15
N MET A 75 15.87 35.12 -50.01
CA MET A 75 16.63 34.55 -48.90
C MET A 75 16.07 35.00 -47.54
N GLN A 76 15.68 36.28 -47.41
CA GLN A 76 15.09 36.81 -46.19
C GLN A 76 13.73 36.15 -45.89
N TYR A 77 12.84 36.00 -46.87
CA TYR A 77 11.57 35.29 -46.69
C TYR A 77 11.78 33.81 -46.30
N ASP A 78 12.70 33.09 -46.95
CA ASP A 78 13.07 31.70 -46.57
C ASP A 78 13.61 31.62 -45.12
N TYR A 79 14.35 32.64 -44.66
CA TYR A 79 14.80 32.71 -43.26
C TYR A 79 13.66 33.06 -42.29
N GLU A 80 12.78 34.00 -42.63
CA GLU A 80 11.62 34.38 -41.83
C GLU A 80 10.65 33.20 -41.68
N ASP A 81 10.36 32.46 -42.75
CA ASP A 81 9.55 31.23 -42.72
C ASP A 81 10.23 30.12 -41.90
N ARG A 82 11.54 29.92 -42.03
CA ARG A 82 12.28 28.97 -41.18
C ARG A 82 12.24 29.35 -39.70
N ILE A 83 12.39 30.63 -39.37
CA ILE A 83 12.29 31.13 -38.00
C ILE A 83 10.88 30.95 -37.45
N ALA A 84 9.85 31.24 -38.25
CA ALA A 84 8.45 31.02 -37.87
C ALA A 84 8.14 29.53 -37.65
N ALA A 85 8.62 28.65 -38.53
CA ALA A 85 8.45 27.20 -38.41
C ALA A 85 9.18 26.63 -37.19
N LEU A 86 10.43 27.05 -36.94
CA LEU A 86 11.19 26.65 -35.74
C LEU A 86 10.52 27.16 -34.45
N ARG A 87 10.03 28.41 -34.45
CA ARG A 87 9.30 28.97 -33.31
C ARG A 87 8.01 28.18 -33.03
N ALA A 88 7.21 27.89 -34.06
CA ALA A 88 6.01 27.09 -33.92
C ALA A 88 6.30 25.63 -33.48
N GLN A 89 7.47 25.07 -33.83
CA GLN A 89 7.92 23.78 -33.29
C GLN A 89 8.29 23.89 -31.82
N VAL A 90 9.05 24.92 -31.41
CA VAL A 90 9.40 25.17 -30.01
C VAL A 90 8.14 25.38 -29.17
N ASP A 91 7.22 26.25 -29.59
CA ASP A 91 5.96 26.52 -28.89
C ASP A 91 5.08 25.26 -28.77
N ARG A 92 5.08 24.39 -29.79
CA ARG A 92 4.39 23.09 -29.73
C ARG A 92 5.05 22.10 -28.77
N VAL A 93 6.38 22.05 -28.72
CA VAL A 93 7.13 21.15 -27.83
C VAL A 93 7.01 21.60 -26.38
N THR A 94 7.17 22.91 -26.12
CA THR A 94 7.01 23.48 -24.77
C THR A 94 5.58 23.33 -24.25
N SER A 95 4.56 23.58 -25.10
CA SER A 95 3.16 23.34 -24.74
C SER A 95 2.88 21.88 -24.38
N ARG A 96 3.42 20.91 -25.14
CA ARG A 96 3.30 19.48 -24.80
C ARG A 96 4.01 19.15 -23.49
N GLN A 97 5.24 19.63 -23.30
CA GLN A 97 6.02 19.37 -22.09
C GLN A 97 5.33 19.92 -20.83
N LEU A 98 4.68 21.09 -20.91
CA LEU A 98 3.90 21.66 -19.81
C LEU A 98 2.65 20.83 -19.48
N LEU A 99 1.94 20.33 -20.49
CA LEU A 99 0.78 19.44 -20.29
C LEU A 99 1.20 18.09 -19.70
N ASP A 100 2.26 17.48 -20.23
CA ASP A 100 2.82 16.23 -19.70
C ASP A 100 3.26 16.41 -18.25
N GLN A 101 3.88 17.54 -17.90
CA GLN A 101 4.26 17.88 -16.52
C GLN A 101 3.04 17.98 -15.60
N GLN A 102 1.99 18.72 -15.99
CA GLN A 102 0.77 18.86 -15.19
C GLN A 102 0.06 17.51 -14.94
N VAL A 103 0.00 16.63 -15.94
CA VAL A 103 -0.58 15.28 -15.80
C VAL A 103 0.26 14.41 -14.89
N VAL A 104 1.59 14.54 -14.91
CA VAL A 104 2.49 13.84 -14.00
C VAL A 104 2.33 14.36 -12.57
N GLU A 105 2.27 15.68 -12.36
CA GLU A 105 2.05 16.30 -11.05
C GLU A 105 0.73 15.84 -10.42
N GLU A 106 -0.40 15.90 -11.14
CA GLU A 106 -1.70 15.42 -10.65
C GLU A 106 -1.69 13.93 -10.26
N LYS A 107 -0.94 13.10 -10.99
CA LYS A 107 -0.76 11.68 -10.67
C LYS A 107 0.13 11.45 -9.46
N VAL A 108 1.16 12.27 -9.25
CA VAL A 108 2.01 12.23 -8.04
C VAL A 108 1.19 12.63 -6.81
N ASP A 109 0.41 13.70 -6.88
CA ASP A 109 -0.41 14.17 -5.75
C ASP A 109 -1.42 13.10 -5.30
N LYS A 110 -2.13 12.48 -6.26
CA LYS A 110 -3.04 11.35 -5.99
C LYS A 110 -2.34 10.13 -5.40
N LEU A 111 -1.09 9.86 -5.79
CA LEU A 111 -0.31 8.77 -5.21
C LEU A 111 0.19 9.09 -3.80
N MET A 112 0.53 10.36 -3.51
CA MET A 112 0.86 10.79 -2.15
C MET A 112 -0.36 10.71 -1.23
N GLU A 113 -1.54 11.12 -1.70
CA GLU A 113 -2.80 10.97 -0.98
C GLU A 113 -3.10 9.49 -0.66
N GLN A 114 -2.99 8.60 -1.66
CA GLN A 114 -3.14 7.15 -1.45
C GLN A 114 -2.09 6.57 -0.49
N GLN A 115 -0.84 6.98 -0.60
CA GLN A 115 0.24 6.52 0.30
C GLN A 115 0.02 7.01 1.74
N GLN A 116 -0.46 8.24 1.93
CA GLN A 116 -0.78 8.79 3.24
C GLN A 116 -1.99 8.07 3.86
N ALA A 117 -3.04 7.82 3.08
CA ALA A 117 -4.18 7.01 3.51
C ALA A 117 -3.74 5.62 3.96
N LEU A 118 -2.99 4.89 3.13
CA LEU A 118 -2.46 3.55 3.46
C LEU A 118 -1.53 3.57 4.68
N SER A 119 -0.67 4.57 4.83
CA SER A 119 0.20 4.72 6.01
C SER A 119 -0.60 4.94 7.30
N SER A 120 -1.65 5.78 7.25
CA SER A 120 -2.53 6.01 8.41
C SER A 120 -3.35 4.77 8.77
N ARG A 121 -3.84 4.01 7.77
CA ARG A 121 -4.53 2.73 7.96
C ARG A 121 -3.58 1.68 8.56
N HIS A 122 -2.34 1.61 8.08
CA HIS A 122 -1.33 0.70 8.60
C HIS A 122 -1.02 0.97 10.09
N GLY A 123 -0.92 2.23 10.51
CA GLY A 123 -0.75 2.58 11.92
C GLY A 123 -1.92 2.17 12.83
N LYS A 124 -3.17 2.16 12.32
CA LYS A 124 -4.33 1.57 13.04
C LYS A 124 -4.27 0.04 13.06
N LEU A 125 -3.88 -0.57 11.94
CA LEU A 125 -3.78 -2.02 11.75
C LEU A 125 -2.77 -2.64 12.74
N ASP A 126 -1.61 -2.02 12.91
CA ASP A 126 -0.51 -2.48 13.76
C ASP A 126 -0.99 -2.73 15.20
N ALA A 127 -1.71 -1.77 15.78
CA ALA A 127 -2.26 -1.89 17.14
C ALA A 127 -3.30 -3.02 17.30
N LEU A 128 -4.09 -3.32 16.26
CA LEU A 128 -5.02 -4.48 16.29
C LEU A 128 -4.30 -5.80 16.00
N LEU A 129 -3.23 -5.80 15.21
CA LEU A 129 -2.39 -6.98 14.98
C LEU A 129 -1.65 -7.38 16.26
N ASP A 130 -1.04 -6.44 16.98
CA ASP A 130 -0.45 -6.67 18.30
C ASP A 130 -1.48 -7.27 19.27
N ARG A 131 -2.72 -6.75 19.28
CA ARG A 131 -3.81 -7.26 20.12
C ARG A 131 -4.24 -8.68 19.70
N ALA A 132 -4.28 -8.98 18.41
CA ALA A 132 -4.59 -10.30 17.88
C ALA A 132 -3.46 -11.33 18.14
N GLU A 133 -2.20 -10.90 18.10
CA GLU A 133 -1.02 -11.71 18.46
C GLU A 133 -1.02 -12.05 19.95
N ASN A 134 -1.21 -11.04 20.81
CA ASN A 134 -1.41 -11.23 22.25
C ASN A 134 -2.64 -12.12 22.56
N SER A 135 -3.65 -12.09 21.70
CA SER A 135 -4.81 -12.99 21.76
C SER A 135 -4.53 -14.42 21.26
N GLY A 136 -3.33 -14.73 20.78
CA GLY A 136 -2.89 -16.07 20.39
C GLY A 136 -3.44 -16.58 19.05
N LEU A 137 -4.09 -15.72 18.26
CA LEU A 137 -4.78 -16.13 17.02
C LEU A 137 -3.83 -16.45 15.87
N MET A 138 -2.59 -15.93 15.90
CA MET A 138 -1.63 -16.10 14.80
C MET A 138 -1.01 -17.50 14.71
N ASN A 139 -1.29 -18.40 15.66
CA ASN A 139 -0.58 -19.67 15.78
C ASN A 139 -1.34 -20.91 15.26
N LYS A 140 -2.51 -20.73 14.61
CA LYS A 140 -3.35 -21.85 14.14
C LYS A 140 -3.19 -22.20 12.65
N ASP A 141 -2.95 -21.20 11.80
CA ASP A 141 -2.96 -21.37 10.33
C ASP A 141 -1.78 -20.69 9.59
N ALA A 142 -0.65 -20.47 10.25
CA ALA A 142 0.57 -20.05 9.57
C ALA A 142 1.19 -21.22 8.78
N PRO A 143 1.35 -21.14 7.44
CA PRO A 143 2.17 -22.10 6.70
C PRO A 143 3.61 -22.06 7.24
N PRO A 144 4.29 -23.21 7.38
CA PRO A 144 5.63 -23.23 7.95
C PRO A 144 6.66 -22.63 6.98
N GLY A 145 6.97 -21.34 7.15
CA GLY A 145 8.18 -20.72 6.59
C GLY A 145 7.98 -19.34 5.97
N ALA A 146 8.31 -18.29 6.73
CA ALA A 146 8.69 -16.98 6.20
C ALA A 146 9.69 -16.21 7.10
N SER A 147 10.46 -16.93 7.93
CA SER A 147 11.60 -16.38 8.66
C SER A 147 12.76 -17.37 8.63
N ALA A 148 13.96 -16.87 8.29
CA ALA A 148 15.24 -17.59 8.28
C ALA A 148 15.42 -18.79 7.32
N ALA A 149 15.18 -18.62 6.01
CA ALA A 149 15.68 -19.56 4.99
C ALA A 149 15.92 -18.94 3.60
N ALA A 150 16.87 -18.01 3.46
CA ALA A 150 17.31 -17.48 2.16
C ALA A 150 18.81 -17.14 2.12
N ALA A 151 19.66 -18.09 2.50
CA ALA A 151 21.11 -18.00 2.35
C ALA A 151 21.66 -19.22 1.60
N LYS A 152 22.10 -18.97 0.36
CA LYS A 152 22.73 -19.90 -0.62
C LYS A 152 21.82 -20.88 -1.37
N GLY A 153 21.96 -20.85 -2.69
CA GLY A 153 21.96 -22.08 -3.51
C GLY A 153 20.92 -22.13 -4.62
N ASP A 154 21.30 -21.64 -5.79
CA ASP A 154 20.85 -22.10 -7.12
C ASP A 154 19.36 -22.41 -7.33
N HIS A 155 18.65 -21.50 -7.99
CA HIS A 155 18.23 -21.70 -9.39
C HIS A 155 17.77 -20.36 -10.01
N ALA A 156 17.95 -20.21 -11.32
CA ALA A 156 17.75 -18.93 -12.01
C ALA A 156 16.32 -18.80 -12.58
N ASP A 157 15.55 -17.88 -12.02
CA ASP A 157 14.56 -17.09 -12.79
C ASP A 157 14.45 -15.67 -12.21
N LYS A 158 14.18 -14.68 -13.06
CA LYS A 158 14.23 -13.25 -12.70
C LYS A 158 12.84 -12.68 -12.41
N GLY A 159 12.38 -12.86 -11.18
CA GLY A 159 11.28 -12.07 -10.59
C GLY A 159 11.78 -11.19 -9.45
N ASP A 160 12.03 -9.90 -9.71
CA ASP A 160 12.37 -8.94 -8.65
C ASP A 160 11.14 -8.70 -7.76
N HIS A 161 11.13 -9.28 -6.57
CA HIS A 161 10.16 -8.94 -5.52
C HIS A 161 10.43 -7.52 -5.01
N ALA A 162 9.41 -6.66 -5.07
CA ALA A 162 9.57 -5.23 -4.82
C ALA A 162 9.49 -4.88 -3.33
N GLU A 163 10.63 -4.72 -2.67
CA GLU A 163 10.70 -3.90 -1.45
C GLU A 163 10.39 -2.42 -1.79
N LEU A 164 9.69 -1.71 -0.91
CA LEU A 164 9.33 -0.29 -1.11
C LEU A 164 10.55 0.62 -1.34
N THR A 165 11.73 0.24 -0.84
CA THR A 165 13.01 0.94 -1.04
C THR A 165 13.57 0.77 -2.46
N GLY A 166 13.26 -0.34 -3.14
CA GLY A 166 13.67 -0.63 -4.51
C GLY A 166 12.87 0.17 -5.55
N GLY A 167 11.61 0.51 -5.25
CA GLY A 167 10.78 1.38 -6.09
C GLY A 167 11.42 2.76 -6.30
N LEU A 168 11.79 3.44 -5.22
CA LEU A 168 12.44 4.75 -5.28
C LEU A 168 13.80 4.71 -6.00
N LYS A 169 14.65 3.71 -5.72
CA LYS A 169 15.95 3.55 -6.41
C LYS A 169 15.82 3.22 -7.90
N SER A 170 14.78 2.48 -8.31
CA SER A 170 14.53 2.20 -9.73
C SER A 170 13.98 3.42 -10.47
N ILE A 171 13.14 4.23 -9.81
CA ILE A 171 12.70 5.54 -10.31
C ILE A 171 13.91 6.49 -10.49
N GLU A 172 14.76 6.62 -9.48
CA GLU A 172 15.99 7.44 -9.53
C GLU A 172 16.94 6.97 -10.66
N LYS A 173 17.15 5.66 -10.79
CA LYS A 173 18.01 5.08 -11.84
C LYS A 173 17.45 5.24 -13.26
N LEU A 174 16.13 5.26 -13.42
CA LEU A 174 15.48 5.52 -14.72
C LEU A 174 15.56 7.01 -15.08
N LEU A 175 15.29 7.91 -14.12
CA LEU A 175 15.40 9.36 -14.32
C LEU A 175 16.85 9.83 -14.56
N SER A 176 17.83 9.26 -13.84
CA SER A 176 19.25 9.61 -13.99
C SER A 176 19.91 9.05 -15.25
N SER A 177 19.25 8.13 -15.98
CA SER A 177 19.73 7.65 -17.28
C SER A 177 19.63 8.69 -18.42
N GLY A 178 19.09 9.88 -18.12
CA GLY A 178 19.05 11.05 -19.00
C GLY A 178 20.41 11.72 -19.24
N ARG A 179 21.29 11.07 -20.01
CA ARG A 179 22.21 11.79 -20.91
C ARG A 179 21.87 11.40 -22.35
N PRO A 180 21.53 12.34 -23.24
CA PRO A 180 21.43 12.04 -24.66
C PRO A 180 22.78 11.51 -25.14
N ALA A 181 22.80 10.34 -25.76
CA ALA A 181 23.93 9.96 -26.58
C ALA A 181 23.90 10.84 -27.83
N ASP A 182 25.01 11.53 -28.12
CA ASP A 182 25.18 12.28 -29.36
C ASP A 182 25.09 11.32 -30.56
N ALA A 183 23.90 11.24 -31.15
CA ALA A 183 23.66 10.54 -32.40
C ALA A 183 23.69 11.56 -33.54
N THR A 184 24.83 11.67 -34.21
CA THR A 184 24.93 12.34 -35.51
C THR A 184 23.92 11.72 -36.48
N PRO A 185 23.05 12.52 -37.14
CA PRO A 185 21.97 11.97 -37.95
C PRO A 185 22.49 11.46 -39.30
N ASP A 186 22.74 10.15 -39.38
CA ASP A 186 23.06 9.49 -40.64
C ASP A 186 21.76 9.11 -41.38
N ASN A 187 21.50 9.78 -42.49
CA ASN A 187 20.18 9.90 -43.10
C ASN A 187 19.95 8.85 -44.20
N SER A 188 19.89 7.57 -43.81
CA SER A 188 19.55 6.49 -44.75
C SER A 188 18.85 5.26 -44.12
N THR A 189 17.57 5.42 -43.74
CA THR A 189 16.55 4.34 -43.84
C THR A 189 15.15 4.85 -43.51
N LEU A 190 14.22 4.79 -44.47
CA LEU A 190 12.78 4.95 -44.22
C LEU A 190 12.20 3.63 -43.70
N ALA A 191 12.66 3.20 -42.53
CA ALA A 191 11.98 2.20 -41.72
C ALA A 191 10.98 2.91 -40.79
N TYR A 192 9.85 2.28 -40.48
CA TYR A 192 8.95 2.74 -39.43
C TYR A 192 9.64 2.55 -38.08
N VAL A 193 10.37 3.57 -37.64
CA VAL A 193 10.87 3.67 -36.26
C VAL A 193 9.64 4.01 -35.40
N PRO A 194 9.26 3.17 -34.42
CA PRO A 194 8.19 3.54 -33.50
C PRO A 194 8.59 4.84 -32.80
N ALA A 195 7.65 5.77 -32.66
CA ALA A 195 7.94 7.08 -32.08
C ALA A 195 8.67 6.91 -30.73
N PRO A 196 9.76 7.64 -30.47
CA PRO A 196 10.52 7.47 -29.24
C PRO A 196 9.61 7.70 -28.04
N GLU A 197 9.51 6.69 -27.15
CA GLU A 197 8.68 6.72 -25.94
C GLU A 197 8.79 8.08 -25.24
N THR A 198 7.66 8.75 -25.02
CA THR A 198 7.64 10.05 -24.36
C THR A 198 7.93 9.90 -22.86
N VAL A 199 8.19 11.03 -22.19
CA VAL A 199 8.36 11.04 -20.73
C VAL A 199 7.04 10.65 -20.04
N ALA A 200 5.90 11.09 -20.58
CA ALA A 200 4.57 10.70 -20.12
C ALA A 200 4.31 9.19 -20.22
N ASP A 201 4.63 8.55 -21.36
CA ASP A 201 4.43 7.09 -21.53
C ASP A 201 5.22 6.27 -20.48
N ARG A 202 6.44 6.70 -20.17
CA ARG A 202 7.26 6.07 -19.13
C ARG A 202 6.71 6.31 -17.72
N ALA A 203 6.24 7.53 -17.43
CA ALA A 203 5.64 7.87 -16.14
C ALA A 203 4.36 7.04 -15.91
N ASP A 204 3.47 6.95 -16.90
CA ASP A 204 2.23 6.18 -16.83
C ASP A 204 2.46 4.69 -16.58
N ARG A 205 3.49 4.11 -17.18
CA ARG A 205 3.87 2.71 -16.93
C ARG A 205 4.41 2.50 -15.51
N VAL A 206 5.06 3.49 -14.90
CA VAL A 206 5.50 3.42 -13.50
C VAL A 206 4.30 3.60 -12.56
N PHE A 207 3.49 4.64 -12.76
CA PHE A 207 2.30 4.91 -11.96
C PHE A 207 1.33 3.72 -11.95
N SER A 208 1.03 3.14 -13.13
CA SER A 208 0.19 1.94 -13.23
C SER A 208 0.70 0.78 -12.36
N ARG A 209 2.02 0.50 -12.37
CA ARG A 209 2.60 -0.53 -11.48
C ARG A 209 2.51 -0.17 -10.01
N VAL A 210 2.76 1.08 -9.64
CA VAL A 210 2.67 1.54 -8.24
C VAL A 210 1.22 1.40 -7.75
N THR A 211 0.23 1.92 -8.49
CA THR A 211 -1.19 1.80 -8.15
C THR A 211 -1.64 0.33 -8.07
N LEU A 212 -1.19 -0.54 -8.97
CA LEU A 212 -1.47 -1.98 -8.89
C LEU A 212 -0.84 -2.65 -7.65
N SER A 213 0.39 -2.26 -7.29
CA SER A 213 1.08 -2.74 -6.09
C SER A 213 0.37 -2.28 -4.81
N LEU A 214 0.03 -0.99 -4.71
CA LEU A 214 -0.72 -0.43 -3.58
C LEU A 214 -2.09 -1.11 -3.43
N LYS A 215 -2.79 -1.37 -4.52
CA LYS A 215 -4.07 -2.10 -4.51
C LYS A 215 -3.91 -3.57 -4.07
N HIS A 216 -2.82 -4.23 -4.45
CA HIS A 216 -2.52 -5.59 -3.97
C HIS A 216 -2.29 -5.60 -2.46
N ILE A 217 -1.50 -4.65 -1.95
CA ILE A 217 -1.24 -4.49 -0.51
C ILE A 217 -2.55 -4.22 0.26
N GLU A 218 -3.44 -3.36 -0.27
CA GLU A 218 -4.76 -3.10 0.32
C GLU A 218 -5.64 -4.37 0.36
N GLN A 219 -5.69 -5.13 -0.74
CA GLN A 219 -6.43 -6.39 -0.85
C GLN A 219 -5.91 -7.44 0.15
N ASP A 220 -4.59 -7.58 0.29
CA ASP A 220 -3.95 -8.50 1.24
C ASP A 220 -4.24 -8.10 2.69
N GLN A 221 -4.17 -6.81 3.01
CA GLN A 221 -4.48 -6.29 4.34
C GLN A 221 -5.95 -6.55 4.71
N LEU A 222 -6.89 -6.26 3.81
CA LEU A 222 -8.32 -6.56 4.01
C LEU A 222 -8.57 -8.06 4.23
N THR A 223 -7.96 -8.91 3.40
CA THR A 223 -8.09 -10.37 3.50
C THR A 223 -7.54 -10.87 4.84
N ARG A 224 -6.40 -10.34 5.29
CA ARG A 224 -5.81 -10.69 6.59
C ARG A 224 -6.67 -10.22 7.78
N VAL A 225 -7.25 -9.03 7.72
CA VAL A 225 -8.20 -8.53 8.73
C VAL A 225 -9.41 -9.46 8.82
N GLN A 226 -10.01 -9.83 7.67
CA GLN A 226 -11.16 -10.73 7.63
C GLN A 226 -10.84 -12.12 8.22
N HIS A 227 -9.70 -12.72 7.88
CA HIS A 227 -9.28 -14.00 8.48
C HIS A 227 -9.10 -13.91 10.00
N LEU A 228 -8.54 -12.81 10.51
CA LEU A 228 -8.41 -12.58 11.96
C LEU A 228 -9.77 -12.39 12.64
N THR A 229 -10.70 -11.65 12.01
CA THR A 229 -12.07 -11.43 12.52
C THR A 229 -12.85 -12.74 12.61
N THR A 230 -12.78 -13.58 11.56
CA THR A 230 -13.40 -14.90 11.56
C THR A 230 -12.77 -15.81 12.61
N GLY A 231 -11.44 -15.93 12.64
CA GLY A 231 -10.74 -16.79 13.61
C GLY A 231 -10.94 -16.35 15.07
N ALA A 232 -11.05 -15.04 15.34
CA ALA A 232 -11.42 -14.51 16.65
C ALA A 232 -12.86 -14.89 17.05
N SER A 233 -13.79 -14.74 16.11
CA SER A 233 -15.22 -15.05 16.32
C SER A 233 -15.44 -16.55 16.56
N GLU A 234 -14.90 -17.41 15.69
CA GLU A 234 -14.95 -18.87 15.82
C GLU A 234 -14.30 -19.34 17.13
N THR A 235 -13.16 -18.77 17.51
CA THR A 235 -12.52 -19.11 18.80
C THR A 235 -13.36 -18.68 20.00
N ALA A 236 -14.04 -17.52 19.92
CA ALA A 236 -14.96 -17.08 20.97
C ALA A 236 -16.19 -17.99 21.05
N ASP A 237 -16.76 -18.41 19.92
CA ASP A 237 -17.88 -19.35 19.85
C ASP A 237 -17.50 -20.74 20.39
N ASP A 238 -16.32 -21.26 20.04
CA ASP A 238 -15.76 -22.51 20.56
C ASP A 238 -15.66 -22.48 22.10
N ILE A 239 -14.99 -21.47 22.67
CA ILE A 239 -14.84 -21.32 24.13
C ILE A 239 -16.21 -21.17 24.79
N GLN A 240 -17.08 -20.31 24.25
CA GLN A 240 -18.42 -20.09 24.78
C GLN A 240 -19.26 -21.38 24.78
N SER A 241 -19.20 -22.18 23.71
CA SER A 241 -19.91 -23.47 23.64
C SER A 241 -19.40 -24.46 24.70
N ILE A 242 -18.10 -24.52 24.95
CA ILE A 242 -17.50 -25.39 25.98
C ILE A 242 -17.96 -24.95 27.37
N MET A 243 -18.02 -23.64 27.65
CA MET A 243 -18.51 -23.11 28.93
C MET A 243 -20.01 -23.37 29.15
N GLN A 244 -20.84 -23.14 28.12
CA GLN A 244 -22.29 -23.36 28.19
C GLN A 244 -22.63 -24.83 28.50
N ASN A 245 -21.87 -25.79 27.97
CA ASN A 245 -22.03 -27.22 28.27
C ASN A 245 -21.81 -27.59 29.75
N VAL A 246 -21.17 -26.72 30.54
CA VAL A 246 -20.93 -26.89 31.98
C VAL A 246 -21.97 -26.15 32.84
N GLY A 247 -22.94 -25.47 32.22
CA GLY A 247 -23.98 -24.68 32.89
C GLY A 247 -23.60 -23.22 33.15
N VAL A 248 -22.36 -22.84 32.83
CA VAL A 248 -21.85 -21.48 33.02
C VAL A 248 -22.51 -20.52 32.02
N LYS A 249 -23.17 -19.49 32.54
CA LYS A 249 -23.72 -18.38 31.75
C LYS A 249 -22.67 -17.29 31.58
N VAL A 250 -21.93 -17.33 30.48
CA VAL A 250 -21.08 -16.20 30.08
C VAL A 250 -21.97 -14.97 29.84
N PRO A 251 -21.64 -13.78 30.39
CA PRO A 251 -22.33 -12.55 30.02
C PRO A 251 -22.14 -12.28 28.53
N THR A 252 -23.22 -12.43 27.74
CA THR A 252 -23.20 -12.05 26.33
C THR A 252 -23.06 -10.53 26.24
N VAL A 253 -21.85 -10.03 25.95
CA VAL A 253 -21.56 -8.58 25.73
C VAL A 253 -22.28 -8.01 24.50
N MET A 254 -23.05 -8.84 23.79
CA MET A 254 -23.87 -8.53 22.63
C MET A 254 -25.35 -8.82 22.92
N ALA A 255 -25.89 -8.16 23.95
CA ALA A 255 -27.32 -7.87 23.96
C ALA A 255 -27.57 -6.73 22.95
N SER A 256 -28.00 -7.12 21.74
CA SER A 256 -28.51 -6.27 20.66
C SER A 256 -27.63 -5.09 20.19
N ALA A 257 -26.78 -5.36 19.19
CA ALA A 257 -26.83 -4.59 17.95
C ALA A 257 -27.51 -5.49 16.90
N ASP A 258 -28.61 -5.04 16.30
CA ASP A 258 -29.49 -5.89 15.48
C ASP A 258 -28.83 -6.39 14.18
N ILE A 259 -28.45 -7.67 14.14
CA ILE A 259 -28.55 -8.48 12.90
C ILE A 259 -29.82 -9.31 13.00
N LYS A 260 -30.97 -8.69 12.70
CA LYS A 260 -32.18 -9.45 12.39
C LYS A 260 -31.97 -10.18 11.07
N GLY A 261 -31.75 -11.49 11.15
CA GLY A 261 -31.92 -12.36 9.98
C GLY A 261 -33.35 -12.22 9.44
N ASN A 262 -33.50 -12.06 8.13
CA ASN A 262 -34.79 -11.97 7.47
C ASN A 262 -35.61 -13.25 7.68
N ASP A 263 -36.72 -13.14 8.42
CA ASP A 263 -37.85 -14.06 8.33
C ASP A 263 -39.08 -13.26 7.83
N PRO A 264 -39.69 -13.61 6.68
CA PRO A 264 -40.63 -12.72 6.00
C PRO A 264 -42.08 -12.91 6.47
N ALA A 265 -42.40 -12.50 7.71
CA ALA A 265 -43.79 -12.48 8.20
C ALA A 265 -44.03 -11.56 9.41
N SER A 266 -44.09 -10.24 9.23
CA SER A 266 -45.05 -9.39 9.97
C SER A 266 -45.23 -8.02 9.31
N ASP A 267 -46.49 -7.70 9.04
CA ASP A 267 -46.97 -6.42 8.51
C ASP A 267 -47.19 -5.46 9.68
N ASP A 268 -46.37 -4.41 9.78
CA ASP A 268 -46.68 -3.22 10.58
C ASP A 268 -46.02 -1.96 9.97
N GLY A 269 -46.73 -0.84 10.06
CA GLY A 269 -46.58 0.35 9.21
C GLY A 269 -45.38 1.26 9.51
N GLY A 270 -44.16 0.73 9.40
CA GLY A 270 -42.93 1.54 9.47
C GLY A 270 -42.71 2.39 8.20
N VAL A 271 -43.07 3.67 8.24
CA VAL A 271 -42.73 4.63 7.17
C VAL A 271 -41.22 4.91 7.19
N GLY A 272 -40.47 4.16 6.38
CA GLY A 272 -39.05 4.40 6.16
C GLY A 272 -38.80 5.79 5.55
N GLY A 273 -37.78 6.49 6.05
CA GLY A 273 -37.27 7.71 5.42
C GLY A 273 -36.69 7.42 4.01
N PRO A 274 -36.41 8.48 3.22
CA PRO A 274 -35.79 8.29 1.91
C PRO A 274 -34.49 7.50 2.04
N TYR A 275 -34.30 6.50 1.17
CA TYR A 275 -33.08 5.71 1.11
C TYR A 275 -31.90 6.62 0.76
N VAL A 276 -31.12 6.98 1.77
CA VAL A 276 -29.78 7.53 1.62
C VAL A 276 -28.87 6.32 1.58
N ALA A 277 -28.27 6.04 0.42
CA ALA A 277 -27.15 5.10 0.37
C ALA A 277 -26.09 5.61 1.36
N PRO A 278 -25.49 4.74 2.19
CA PRO A 278 -24.40 5.18 3.06
C PRO A 278 -23.35 5.88 2.17
N GLU A 279 -22.88 7.06 2.62
CA GLU A 279 -21.60 7.58 2.13
C GLU A 279 -20.58 6.44 2.22
N ASN A 280 -19.60 6.38 1.30
CA ASN A 280 -18.64 5.29 1.26
C ASN A 280 -17.81 5.23 2.56
N VAL A 281 -18.35 4.59 3.60
CA VAL A 281 -17.61 4.14 4.77
C VAL A 281 -16.61 3.15 4.20
N ASP A 282 -15.32 3.51 4.30
CA ASP A 282 -14.25 2.68 3.78
C ASP A 282 -14.46 1.25 4.27
N GLN A 283 -14.54 0.28 3.33
CA GLN A 283 -14.74 -1.14 3.65
C GLN A 283 -13.67 -1.64 4.63
N PHE A 284 -12.50 -0.99 4.62
CA PHE A 284 -11.43 -1.13 5.59
C PHE A 284 -11.83 -0.70 7.01
N ASP A 285 -12.40 0.49 7.21
CA ASP A 285 -12.80 0.97 8.54
C ASP A 285 -13.93 0.11 9.12
N GLN A 286 -14.87 -0.40 8.29
CA GLN A 286 -15.85 -1.40 8.75
C GLN A 286 -15.17 -2.72 9.17
N SER A 287 -14.28 -3.25 8.32
CA SER A 287 -13.54 -4.50 8.64
C SER A 287 -12.71 -4.38 9.92
N MET A 288 -12.18 -3.19 10.21
CA MET A 288 -11.45 -2.88 11.45
C MET A 288 -12.37 -2.81 12.67
N ALA A 289 -13.57 -2.24 12.54
CA ALA A 289 -14.57 -2.23 13.61
C ALA A 289 -15.09 -3.63 13.92
N ASP A 290 -15.29 -4.46 12.90
CA ASP A 290 -15.67 -5.87 13.04
C ASP A 290 -14.56 -6.67 13.74
N LEU A 291 -13.28 -6.43 13.39
CA LEU A 291 -12.12 -7.04 14.06
C LEU A 291 -12.02 -6.65 15.54
N ASP A 292 -12.13 -5.36 15.87
CA ASP A 292 -12.07 -4.89 17.27
C ASP A 292 -13.22 -5.48 18.12
N THR A 293 -14.41 -5.58 17.52
CA THR A 293 -15.58 -6.23 18.13
C THR A 293 -15.33 -7.72 18.40
N ALA A 294 -14.78 -8.44 17.41
CA ALA A 294 -14.47 -9.86 17.53
C ALA A 294 -13.36 -10.14 18.56
N LEU A 295 -12.30 -9.32 18.58
CA LEU A 295 -11.21 -9.41 19.57
C LEU A 295 -11.72 -9.11 20.99
N THR A 296 -12.52 -8.06 21.17
CA THR A 296 -13.09 -7.70 22.47
C THR A 296 -14.05 -8.79 22.99
N ARG A 297 -14.82 -9.43 22.10
CA ARG A 297 -15.64 -10.60 22.44
C ARG A 297 -14.77 -11.78 22.88
N LEU A 298 -13.73 -12.11 22.12
CA LEU A 298 -12.79 -13.19 22.43
C LEU A 298 -12.10 -12.97 23.78
N GLU A 299 -11.59 -11.77 24.04
CA GLU A 299 -10.96 -11.40 25.31
C GLU A 299 -11.92 -11.55 26.49
N THR A 300 -13.18 -11.12 26.34
CA THR A 300 -14.19 -11.24 27.41
C THR A 300 -14.52 -12.70 27.70
N VAL A 301 -14.73 -13.50 26.65
CA VAL A 301 -15.05 -14.94 26.76
C VAL A 301 -13.86 -15.71 27.36
N ARG A 302 -12.62 -15.39 26.96
CA ARG A 302 -11.40 -15.97 27.55
C ARG A 302 -11.24 -15.55 29.02
N GLY A 303 -11.43 -14.28 29.35
CA GLY A 303 -11.35 -13.80 30.74
C GLY A 303 -12.35 -14.50 31.66
N ALA A 304 -13.59 -14.71 31.19
CA ALA A 304 -14.61 -15.48 31.90
C ALA A 304 -14.27 -16.98 32.03
N ALA A 305 -13.55 -17.56 31.07
CA ALA A 305 -13.02 -18.91 31.19
C ALA A 305 -11.86 -19.00 32.20
N GLU A 306 -10.96 -18.01 32.23
CA GLU A 306 -9.83 -17.95 33.16
C GLU A 306 -10.24 -17.69 34.61
N SER A 307 -11.39 -17.04 34.85
CA SER A 307 -11.94 -16.81 36.18
C SER A 307 -12.59 -18.05 36.81
N LEU A 308 -12.80 -19.13 36.07
CA LEU A 308 -13.57 -20.30 36.49
C LEU A 308 -12.73 -21.58 36.66
N PRO A 309 -13.14 -22.52 37.53
CA PRO A 309 -12.30 -23.62 38.00
C PRO A 309 -12.15 -24.79 37.01
N PHE A 310 -11.88 -24.48 35.74
CA PHE A 310 -11.65 -25.45 34.67
C PHE A 310 -10.29 -26.16 34.77
N ARG A 311 -9.32 -25.61 35.51
CA ARG A 311 -8.01 -26.26 35.69
C ARG A 311 -8.14 -27.54 36.54
N ASN A 312 -7.48 -28.62 36.14
CA ASN A 312 -7.33 -29.82 36.96
C ASN A 312 -6.71 -29.46 38.34
N PRO A 313 -7.36 -29.76 39.49
CA PRO A 313 -6.84 -29.51 40.84
C PRO A 313 -5.61 -30.35 41.18
N ALA A 314 -5.38 -31.44 40.46
CA ALA A 314 -4.38 -32.46 40.76
C ALA A 314 -3.70 -33.01 39.49
N PRO A 315 -2.95 -32.20 38.72
CA PRO A 315 -2.26 -32.67 37.52
C PRO A 315 -1.25 -33.79 37.85
N GLY A 316 -1.23 -34.87 37.06
CA GLY A 316 -0.38 -36.04 37.30
C GLY A 316 -0.86 -36.97 38.41
N LYS A 317 -2.05 -36.76 39.00
CA LYS A 317 -2.58 -37.56 40.12
C LYS A 317 -3.73 -38.45 39.69
N LEU A 318 -3.79 -39.64 40.28
CA LEU A 318 -4.88 -40.59 40.11
C LEU A 318 -6.11 -40.16 40.91
N ILE A 319 -7.30 -40.33 40.31
CA ILE A 319 -8.58 -40.26 41.03
C ILE A 319 -8.70 -41.53 41.90
N THR A 320 -8.88 -41.36 43.20
CA THR A 320 -9.07 -42.46 44.17
C THR A 320 -10.55 -42.70 44.48
N SER A 321 -11.41 -41.70 44.32
CA SER A 321 -12.87 -41.87 44.41
C SER A 321 -13.60 -40.81 43.57
N PRO A 322 -14.46 -41.20 42.61
CA PRO A 322 -15.24 -40.25 41.82
C PRO A 322 -16.40 -39.65 42.63
N PHE A 323 -16.97 -38.57 42.10
CA PHE A 323 -18.25 -38.01 42.52
C PHE A 323 -19.41 -39.03 42.39
N GLY A 324 -20.46 -38.88 43.19
CA GLY A 324 -21.70 -39.63 43.05
C GLY A 324 -21.98 -40.66 44.15
N ASN A 325 -23.04 -41.45 43.98
CA ASN A 325 -23.50 -42.39 45.00
C ASN A 325 -22.58 -43.62 45.09
N ARG A 326 -21.94 -43.82 46.24
CA ARG A 326 -21.06 -44.96 46.54
C ARG A 326 -21.36 -45.59 47.88
N LYS A 327 -20.82 -46.79 48.12
CA LYS A 327 -20.86 -47.42 49.44
C LYS A 327 -19.95 -46.64 50.39
N ASP A 328 -20.51 -46.12 51.48
CA ASP A 328 -19.78 -45.34 52.47
C ASP A 328 -18.68 -46.19 53.13
N PRO A 329 -17.43 -45.73 53.16
CA PRO A 329 -16.31 -46.54 53.66
C PRO A 329 -16.31 -46.73 55.18
N PHE A 330 -17.10 -45.97 55.94
CA PHE A 330 -17.18 -46.06 57.41
C PHE A 330 -18.43 -46.83 57.87
N PHE A 331 -19.57 -46.64 57.20
CA PHE A 331 -20.86 -47.22 57.59
C PHE A 331 -21.36 -48.34 56.68
N GLY A 332 -20.75 -48.55 55.51
CA GLY A 332 -21.14 -49.58 54.54
C GLY A 332 -22.51 -49.39 53.87
N LYS A 333 -23.16 -48.23 54.05
CA LYS A 333 -24.46 -47.86 53.45
C LYS A 333 -24.26 -47.03 52.19
N LEU A 334 -25.28 -46.90 51.34
CA LEU A 334 -25.21 -45.99 50.19
C LEU A 334 -25.18 -44.53 50.66
N ALA A 335 -24.23 -43.74 50.16
CA ALA A 335 -24.09 -42.32 50.45
C ALA A 335 -23.62 -41.55 49.20
N LEU A 336 -24.02 -40.29 49.08
CA LEU A 336 -23.53 -39.39 48.04
C LEU A 336 -22.13 -38.90 48.40
N HIS A 337 -21.19 -39.10 47.49
CA HIS A 337 -19.90 -38.43 47.51
C HIS A 337 -20.00 -37.10 46.76
N THR A 338 -19.79 -35.99 47.46
CA THR A 338 -20.09 -34.63 46.98
C THR A 338 -18.92 -33.94 46.26
N GLY A 339 -17.81 -34.66 46.07
CA GLY A 339 -16.63 -34.22 45.31
C GLY A 339 -15.88 -35.41 44.70
N THR A 340 -14.67 -35.16 44.24
CA THR A 340 -13.75 -36.16 43.68
C THR A 340 -12.49 -36.20 44.55
N ASP A 341 -12.08 -37.40 44.94
CA ASP A 341 -10.87 -37.65 45.74
C ASP A 341 -9.69 -37.92 44.81
N PHE A 342 -8.57 -37.20 45.02
CA PHE A 342 -7.32 -37.35 44.26
C PHE A 342 -6.18 -37.81 45.17
N HIS A 343 -5.31 -38.69 44.67
CA HIS A 343 -4.15 -39.17 45.44
C HIS A 343 -3.12 -38.07 45.68
N PHE A 344 -2.81 -37.78 46.95
CA PHE A 344 -1.76 -36.84 47.37
C PHE A 344 -0.89 -37.49 48.46
N GLY A 345 0.41 -37.20 48.45
CA GLY A 345 1.31 -37.49 49.55
C GLY A 345 1.14 -36.50 50.72
N PRO A 346 1.53 -36.89 51.96
CA PRO A 346 1.46 -36.00 53.12
C PRO A 346 2.27 -34.72 52.90
N GLY A 347 1.66 -33.56 53.16
CA GLY A 347 2.34 -32.27 53.00
C GLY A 347 2.45 -31.75 51.57
N GLU A 348 1.91 -32.45 50.56
CA GLU A 348 1.88 -31.93 49.19
C GLU A 348 1.03 -30.66 49.06
N LYS A 349 1.47 -29.70 48.24
CA LYS A 349 0.80 -28.40 48.11
C LYS A 349 -0.53 -28.52 47.36
N VAL A 350 -1.62 -28.17 48.05
CA VAL A 350 -2.94 -27.97 47.44
C VAL A 350 -2.98 -26.57 46.83
N LYS A 351 -3.50 -26.45 45.60
CA LYS A 351 -3.52 -25.20 44.83
C LYS A 351 -4.93 -24.79 44.42
N ALA A 352 -5.18 -23.49 44.35
CA ALA A 352 -6.42 -22.94 43.79
C ALA A 352 -6.53 -23.25 42.28
N THR A 353 -7.70 -23.71 41.83
CA THR A 353 -7.97 -24.03 40.40
C THR A 353 -8.36 -22.81 39.56
N ALA A 354 -8.78 -21.72 40.19
CA ALA A 354 -9.21 -20.46 39.59
C ALA A 354 -8.92 -19.28 40.54
N PRO A 355 -8.91 -18.01 40.07
CA PRO A 355 -8.80 -16.86 40.95
C PRO A 355 -10.10 -16.68 41.74
N GLY A 356 -10.03 -16.12 42.94
CA GLY A 356 -11.24 -15.95 43.76
C GLY A 356 -10.97 -15.39 45.15
N ARG A 357 -12.02 -15.35 45.97
CA ARG A 357 -11.95 -14.93 47.38
C ARG A 357 -12.18 -16.12 48.30
N VAL A 358 -11.33 -16.29 49.31
CA VAL A 358 -11.51 -17.31 50.34
C VAL A 358 -12.70 -16.93 51.22
N VAL A 359 -13.76 -17.74 51.18
CA VAL A 359 -15.00 -17.53 51.97
C VAL A 359 -15.07 -18.43 53.20
N SER A 360 -14.32 -19.54 53.21
CA SER A 360 -14.12 -20.38 54.39
C SER A 360 -12.68 -20.89 54.45
N ALA A 361 -12.09 -20.91 55.64
CA ALA A 361 -10.76 -21.45 55.91
C ALA A 361 -10.70 -21.90 57.38
N GLY A 362 -10.84 -23.20 57.64
CA GLY A 362 -10.84 -23.74 59.00
C GLY A 362 -11.37 -25.16 59.10
N TRP A 363 -11.72 -25.59 60.31
CA TRP A 363 -12.29 -26.92 60.56
C TRP A 363 -13.78 -26.98 60.19
N ALA A 364 -14.14 -27.85 59.25
CA ALA A 364 -15.48 -28.01 58.69
C ALA A 364 -16.06 -29.42 58.91
N GLY A 365 -15.94 -29.93 60.14
CA GLY A 365 -16.57 -31.20 60.55
C GLY A 365 -16.03 -32.39 59.76
N GLY A 366 -16.89 -33.02 58.94
CA GLY A 366 -16.52 -34.18 58.12
C GLY A 366 -15.37 -33.91 57.15
N TYR A 367 -15.23 -32.67 56.64
CA TYR A 367 -14.15 -32.28 55.74
C TYR A 367 -12.80 -32.08 56.45
N GLY A 368 -12.74 -32.07 57.79
CA GLY A 368 -11.53 -31.72 58.53
C GLY A 368 -11.14 -30.26 58.29
N ASN A 369 -9.84 -30.00 58.09
CA ASN A 369 -9.37 -28.69 57.64
C ASN A 369 -9.75 -28.48 56.17
N MET A 370 -10.50 -27.41 55.90
CA MET A 370 -11.12 -27.14 54.61
C MET A 370 -10.97 -25.66 54.22
N VAL A 371 -10.75 -25.42 52.93
CA VAL A 371 -10.80 -24.10 52.31
C VAL A 371 -11.91 -24.09 51.26
N GLU A 372 -12.75 -23.05 51.27
CA GLU A 372 -13.72 -22.75 50.22
C GLU A 372 -13.38 -21.41 49.56
N ILE A 373 -13.30 -21.40 48.23
CA ILE A 373 -13.03 -20.22 47.42
C ILE A 373 -14.26 -19.94 46.56
N ASP A 374 -14.75 -18.70 46.63
CA ASP A 374 -15.77 -18.16 45.74
C ASP A 374 -15.09 -17.55 44.50
N HIS A 375 -15.52 -17.99 43.32
CA HIS A 375 -15.00 -17.55 42.02
C HIS A 375 -15.91 -16.54 41.31
N GLY A 376 -17.07 -16.21 41.90
CA GLY A 376 -18.12 -15.44 41.25
C GLY A 376 -19.14 -16.32 40.52
N ASP A 377 -20.19 -15.69 39.98
CA ASP A 377 -21.29 -16.32 39.22
C ASP A 377 -21.96 -17.52 39.92
N GLY A 378 -21.87 -17.58 41.26
CA GLY A 378 -22.40 -18.67 42.07
C GLY A 378 -21.52 -19.93 42.07
N ILE A 379 -20.33 -19.91 41.49
CA ILE A 379 -19.38 -21.03 41.44
C ILE A 379 -18.38 -20.93 42.61
N SER A 380 -18.34 -21.95 43.47
CA SER A 380 -17.31 -22.10 44.50
C SER A 380 -16.57 -23.43 44.39
N THR A 381 -15.33 -23.48 44.87
CA THR A 381 -14.56 -24.73 45.01
C THR A 381 -14.23 -25.02 46.45
N ARG A 382 -14.24 -26.30 46.84
CA ARG A 382 -13.79 -26.76 48.16
C ARG A 382 -12.62 -27.71 48.06
N TYR A 383 -11.75 -27.60 49.06
CA TYR A 383 -10.55 -28.41 49.20
C TYR A 383 -10.53 -28.94 50.64
N GLY A 384 -10.75 -30.24 50.83
CA GLY A 384 -10.90 -30.87 52.14
C GLY A 384 -9.68 -31.67 52.60
N HIS A 385 -9.77 -32.17 53.83
CA HIS A 385 -8.84 -33.10 54.50
C HIS A 385 -7.40 -32.60 54.69
N MET A 386 -7.15 -31.29 54.58
CA MET A 386 -5.80 -30.72 54.67
C MET A 386 -5.11 -31.04 56.01
N ALA A 387 -3.78 -31.14 56.00
CA ALA A 387 -2.97 -31.11 57.21
C ALA A 387 -2.90 -29.68 57.77
N GLU A 388 -2.67 -28.70 56.89
CA GLU A 388 -2.45 -27.29 57.23
C GLU A 388 -3.13 -26.38 56.21
N ILE A 389 -3.67 -25.25 56.65
CA ILE A 389 -4.27 -24.22 55.81
C ILE A 389 -3.32 -23.01 55.78
N LEU A 390 -3.01 -22.52 54.58
CA LEU A 390 -2.04 -21.44 54.36
C LEU A 390 -2.69 -20.06 54.09
N VAL A 391 -4.02 -20.02 53.94
CA VAL A 391 -4.82 -18.82 53.62
C VAL A 391 -5.88 -18.55 54.68
N LYS A 392 -6.45 -17.34 54.68
CA LYS A 392 -7.46 -16.87 55.63
C LYS A 392 -8.72 -16.41 54.91
N VAL A 393 -9.86 -16.45 55.61
CA VAL A 393 -11.11 -15.87 55.11
C VAL A 393 -10.90 -14.39 54.77
N GLY A 394 -11.30 -14.01 53.57
CA GLY A 394 -11.10 -12.68 53.02
C GLY A 394 -9.89 -12.55 52.09
N ASP A 395 -8.95 -13.50 52.07
CA ASP A 395 -7.80 -13.46 51.14
C ASP A 395 -8.28 -13.59 49.68
N THR A 396 -7.63 -12.86 48.77
CA THR A 396 -7.80 -13.03 47.33
C THR A 396 -6.67 -13.91 46.80
N VAL A 397 -7.02 -15.01 46.14
CA VAL A 397 -6.08 -15.98 45.58
C VAL A 397 -6.11 -15.94 44.05
N LYS A 398 -4.97 -16.26 43.43
CA LYS A 398 -4.82 -16.47 42.00
C LYS A 398 -4.78 -17.96 41.68
N THR A 399 -5.07 -18.31 40.43
CA THR A 399 -4.91 -19.66 39.89
C THR A 399 -3.49 -20.19 40.15
N GLY A 400 -3.40 -21.35 40.81
CA GLY A 400 -2.13 -22.00 41.15
C GLY A 400 -1.50 -21.58 42.49
N ASP A 401 -2.05 -20.58 43.19
CA ASP A 401 -1.59 -20.21 44.53
C ASP A 401 -1.76 -21.38 45.51
N SER A 402 -0.81 -21.54 46.43
CA SER A 402 -0.82 -22.64 47.41
C SER A 402 -1.69 -22.28 48.61
N ILE A 403 -2.82 -22.97 48.77
CA ILE A 403 -3.85 -22.65 49.77
C ILE A 403 -3.77 -23.53 51.02
N GLY A 404 -3.03 -24.64 50.95
CA GLY A 404 -2.87 -25.57 52.04
C GLY A 404 -1.95 -26.73 51.70
N LEU A 405 -1.76 -27.62 52.67
CA LEU A 405 -0.97 -28.83 52.55
C LEU A 405 -1.89 -30.06 52.70
N ALA A 406 -1.77 -31.03 51.80
CA ALA A 406 -2.59 -32.24 51.80
C ALA A 406 -2.35 -33.08 53.05
N GLY A 407 -3.42 -33.71 53.56
CA GLY A 407 -3.40 -34.47 54.80
C GLY A 407 -4.51 -35.50 54.87
N SER A 408 -4.87 -35.89 56.09
CA SER A 408 -5.91 -36.87 56.38
C SER A 408 -6.74 -36.46 57.59
N THR A 409 -7.18 -35.19 57.64
CA THR A 409 -8.00 -34.65 58.74
C THR A 409 -9.50 -34.88 58.52
N GLY A 410 -10.31 -34.83 59.59
CA GLY A 410 -11.74 -35.08 59.51
C GLY A 410 -12.07 -36.54 59.18
N ARG A 411 -13.05 -36.75 58.30
CA ARG A 411 -13.56 -38.09 57.95
C ARG A 411 -12.84 -38.70 56.74
N SER A 412 -11.53 -38.86 56.88
CA SER A 412 -10.64 -39.42 55.85
C SER A 412 -10.12 -40.82 56.23
N THR A 413 -9.85 -41.67 55.23
CA THR A 413 -9.22 -43.00 55.39
C THR A 413 -7.71 -43.01 55.07
N GLY A 414 -7.14 -41.88 54.65
CA GLY A 414 -5.74 -41.76 54.25
C GLY A 414 -5.47 -40.45 53.51
N THR A 415 -4.21 -40.14 53.20
CA THR A 415 -3.90 -38.83 52.57
C THR A 415 -4.45 -38.74 51.15
N HIS A 416 -5.27 -37.73 50.90
CA HIS A 416 -5.83 -37.39 49.60
C HIS A 416 -6.31 -35.93 49.60
N LEU A 417 -6.54 -35.37 48.41
CA LEU A 417 -7.30 -34.13 48.25
C LEU A 417 -8.75 -34.50 47.93
N HIS A 418 -9.69 -34.12 48.79
CA HIS A 418 -11.11 -34.09 48.43
C HIS A 418 -11.45 -32.75 47.79
N TYR A 419 -11.87 -32.76 46.52
CA TYR A 419 -12.17 -31.55 45.76
C TYR A 419 -13.64 -31.51 45.33
N GLU A 420 -14.33 -30.42 45.65
CA GLU A 420 -15.69 -30.16 45.16
C GLU A 420 -15.71 -28.94 44.24
N VAL A 421 -16.56 -28.97 43.21
CA VAL A 421 -17.08 -27.77 42.56
C VAL A 421 -18.54 -27.64 42.97
N ARG A 422 -18.99 -26.41 43.23
CA ARG A 422 -20.35 -26.13 43.70
C ARG A 422 -20.96 -25.00 42.88
N GLU A 423 -22.22 -25.17 42.48
CA GLU A 423 -23.03 -24.14 41.83
C GLU A 423 -24.17 -23.74 42.77
N ASN A 424 -24.26 -22.44 43.07
CA ASN A 424 -25.26 -21.87 43.99
C ASN A 424 -25.32 -22.63 45.33
N GLY A 425 -24.15 -23.04 45.84
CA GLY A 425 -23.99 -23.82 47.06
C GLY A 425 -24.36 -25.30 46.96
N ARG A 426 -24.72 -25.85 45.78
CA ARG A 426 -24.99 -27.28 45.54
C ARG A 426 -23.76 -27.97 44.94
N PRO A 427 -23.35 -29.16 45.41
CA PRO A 427 -22.23 -29.88 44.82
C PRO A 427 -22.61 -30.44 43.45
N ILE A 428 -21.70 -30.32 42.50
CA ILE A 428 -21.81 -30.85 41.13
C ILE A 428 -20.54 -31.64 40.79
N ASP A 429 -20.60 -32.51 39.78
CA ASP A 429 -19.46 -33.35 39.41
C ASP A 429 -18.28 -32.48 38.94
N PRO A 430 -17.13 -32.49 39.65
CA PRO A 430 -15.94 -31.73 39.26
C PRO A 430 -15.42 -32.11 37.87
N MET A 431 -15.72 -33.32 37.39
CA MET A 431 -15.25 -33.79 36.08
C MET A 431 -15.86 -33.02 34.91
N TYR A 432 -17.02 -32.36 35.07
CA TYR A 432 -17.55 -31.48 34.01
C TYR A 432 -16.63 -30.28 33.77
N PHE A 433 -16.12 -29.66 34.82
CA PHE A 433 -15.17 -28.54 34.72
C PHE A 433 -13.80 -29.01 34.24
N ILE A 434 -13.29 -30.10 34.79
CA ILE A 434 -11.97 -30.65 34.44
C ILE A 434 -11.93 -31.07 32.96
N ASN A 435 -12.97 -31.74 32.46
CA ASN A 435 -13.08 -32.14 31.05
C ASN A 435 -13.39 -30.98 30.09
N ALA A 436 -13.97 -29.88 30.57
CA ALA A 436 -14.09 -28.65 29.78
C ALA A 436 -12.73 -27.93 29.68
N GLY A 437 -11.98 -27.84 30.79
CA GLY A 437 -10.66 -27.23 30.81
C GLY A 437 -9.64 -27.90 29.89
N SER A 438 -9.71 -29.23 29.74
CA SER A 438 -8.84 -29.93 28.78
C SER A 438 -9.16 -29.61 27.31
N LYS A 439 -10.42 -29.29 26.99
CA LYS A 439 -10.82 -28.76 25.66
C LYS A 439 -10.43 -27.29 25.49
N LEU A 440 -10.58 -26.49 26.54
CA LEU A 440 -10.18 -25.07 26.53
C LEU A 440 -8.66 -24.87 26.41
N ALA A 441 -7.85 -25.86 26.79
CA ALA A 441 -6.39 -25.81 26.72
C ALA A 441 -5.82 -25.62 25.30
N SER A 442 -6.58 -25.92 24.23
CA SER A 442 -6.17 -25.58 22.84
C SER A 442 -6.47 -24.13 22.43
N TYR A 443 -7.15 -23.35 23.28
CA TYR A 443 -7.60 -21.98 22.98
C TYR A 443 -7.14 -20.94 24.04
N ILE A 444 -6.69 -21.40 25.21
CA ILE A 444 -6.27 -20.58 26.34
C ILE A 444 -4.91 -21.08 26.83
N ASN A 445 -3.88 -20.26 26.63
CA ASN A 445 -2.51 -20.57 27.06
C ASN A 445 -2.44 -20.74 28.57
N GLY A 446 -2.08 -21.94 29.03
CA GLY A 446 -1.81 -22.23 30.42
C GLY A 446 -2.82 -23.13 31.14
N LEU A 447 -3.97 -23.47 30.53
CA LEU A 447 -4.79 -24.59 30.98
C LEU A 447 -4.08 -25.92 30.68
N SER A 448 -4.13 -26.87 31.61
CA SER A 448 -3.40 -28.13 31.51
C SER A 448 -4.24 -29.19 30.79
N THR A 449 -3.69 -29.82 29.75
CA THR A 449 -4.31 -30.97 29.09
C THR A 449 -4.26 -32.20 30.03
N ILE A 450 -5.36 -32.95 30.07
CA ILE A 450 -5.43 -34.23 30.79
C ILE A 450 -4.74 -35.29 29.93
N SER A 451 -3.83 -36.05 30.54
CA SER A 451 -3.16 -37.16 29.87
C SER A 451 -4.07 -38.38 29.79
N PRO A 452 -4.07 -39.18 28.69
CA PRO A 452 -4.87 -40.41 28.59
C PRO A 452 -4.55 -41.51 29.64
N ARG A 453 -3.61 -41.27 30.55
CA ARG A 453 -3.31 -42.13 31.72
C ARG A 453 -3.99 -41.65 33.03
N GLU A 454 -4.76 -40.56 32.97
CA GLU A 454 -5.42 -39.92 34.12
C GLU A 454 -6.95 -40.11 34.13
N LEU A 455 -7.49 -40.80 33.12
CA LEU A 455 -8.88 -41.27 33.01
C LEU A 455 -8.96 -42.76 33.35
#